data_AF-A0A397FN37-F1
#
_entry.id   AF-A0A397FN37-F1
#
_cell.length_a   1.000
_cell.length_b   1.000
_cell.length_c   1.000
_cell.angle_alpha   90.00
_cell.angle_beta   90.00
_cell.angle_gamma   90.00
#
_symmetry.space_group_name_H-M   'P 1'
#
loop_
_entity.id
_entity.type
_entity.pdbx_description
1 polymer ?
#
loop_
_entity_poly.entity_id
_entity_poly.type
_entity_poly.pdbx_seq_one_letter_code
_entity_poly.pdbx_strand_id
1 'polypeptide(L)'
;MNNDAQQHLNQITRKGRIYYLDISNRDLAGNADLSEFTTLQSFNVANNHFENLDFLNSLPNKDKLQSLNLFGNQIQEIDFAKLFTDFPNLKRINISKNPASAKNLNNLTSEQFSKIIEGIKTKQIQLNCWKGTVLMDLLVHAKELVGRGNTNQQTQAHMSYLQEIVSQPQKTEVKEKTTDNNQISPKNSHVNTYLLVGGLILFGLAVLGIGYWLGKRKNATKNFLAK
;
A
#
# COMPACT_ATOMS: atom_id res chain seq x y z
N MET A 1 7.17 -22.38 -5.99
CA MET A 1 5.87 -22.88 -5.50
C MET A 1 5.60 -22.13 -4.22
N ASN A 2 4.46 -21.46 -4.10
CA ASN A 2 4.13 -20.70 -2.90
C ASN A 2 3.58 -21.66 -1.84
N ASN A 3 3.80 -21.35 -0.56
CA ASN A 3 3.22 -22.08 0.54
C ASN A 3 1.74 -21.70 0.72
N ASP A 4 0.91 -22.66 1.11
CA ASP A 4 -0.50 -22.41 1.37
C ASP A 4 -0.68 -21.70 2.73
N ALA A 5 -1.32 -20.54 2.72
CA ALA A 5 -1.54 -19.75 3.93
C ALA A 5 -2.37 -20.51 4.97
N GLN A 6 -3.40 -21.26 4.54
CA GLN A 6 -4.24 -22.04 5.45
C GLN A 6 -3.46 -23.15 6.15
N GLN A 7 -2.60 -23.87 5.44
CA GLN A 7 -1.74 -24.89 6.03
C GLN A 7 -0.85 -24.32 7.12
N HIS A 8 -0.29 -23.12 6.93
CA HIS A 8 0.49 -22.45 7.97
C HIS A 8 -0.37 -22.08 9.19
N LEU A 9 -1.57 -21.53 8.98
CA LEU A 9 -2.48 -21.19 10.07
C LEU A 9 -2.93 -22.43 10.86
N ASN A 10 -3.12 -23.57 10.20
CA ASN A 10 -3.52 -24.83 10.85
C ASN A 10 -2.49 -25.32 11.89
N GLN A 11 -1.22 -24.94 11.76
CA GLN A 11 -0.16 -25.28 12.71
C GLN A 11 -0.19 -24.42 13.99
N ILE A 12 -0.91 -23.30 13.97
CA ILE A 12 -0.99 -22.38 15.09
C ILE A 12 -2.00 -22.89 16.11
N THR A 13 -1.55 -23.08 17.34
CA THR A 13 -2.41 -23.46 18.47
C THR A 13 -2.88 -22.23 19.24
N ARG A 14 -4.01 -22.36 19.97
CA ARG A 14 -4.58 -21.30 20.83
C ARG A 14 -4.86 -19.98 20.09
N LYS A 15 -5.29 -20.05 18.82
CA LYS A 15 -5.56 -18.89 17.94
C LYS A 15 -6.45 -17.82 18.57
N GLY A 16 -7.47 -18.22 19.32
CA GLY A 16 -8.39 -17.31 20.01
C GLY A 16 -7.79 -16.50 21.17
N ARG A 17 -6.50 -16.68 21.49
CA ARG A 17 -5.75 -15.88 22.48
C ARG A 17 -4.66 -15.00 21.85
N ILE A 18 -4.54 -15.01 20.52
CA ILE A 18 -3.51 -14.28 19.81
C ILE A 18 -3.96 -12.83 19.60
N TYR A 19 -3.19 -11.89 20.14
CA TYR A 19 -3.41 -10.44 19.96
C TYR A 19 -2.55 -9.87 18.83
N TYR A 20 -1.36 -10.45 18.64
CA TYR A 20 -0.42 -10.12 17.58
C TYR A 20 -0.07 -11.39 16.81
N LEU A 21 -0.39 -11.42 15.51
CA LEU A 21 -0.05 -12.52 14.62
C LEU A 21 1.01 -12.05 13.62
N ASP A 22 2.10 -12.80 13.49
CA ASP A 22 3.14 -12.57 12.51
C ASP A 22 3.40 -13.81 11.65
N ILE A 23 2.96 -13.72 10.40
CA ILE A 23 3.19 -14.73 9.35
C ILE A 23 4.07 -14.18 8.22
N SER A 24 4.85 -13.12 8.48
CA SER A 24 5.69 -12.48 7.47
C SER A 24 6.83 -13.37 6.98
N ASN A 25 7.32 -13.12 5.76
CA ASN A 25 8.50 -13.75 5.16
C ASN A 25 8.42 -15.28 5.05
N ARG A 26 7.31 -15.81 4.50
CA ARG A 26 7.04 -17.25 4.47
C ARG A 26 6.60 -17.77 3.09
N ASP A 27 6.70 -16.94 2.06
CA ASP A 27 6.24 -17.23 0.69
C ASP A 27 4.78 -17.73 0.66
N LEU A 28 3.94 -17.23 1.57
CA LEU A 28 2.54 -17.64 1.69
C LEU A 28 1.69 -17.01 0.59
N ALA A 29 0.75 -17.77 0.06
CA ALA A 29 -0.25 -17.30 -0.91
C ALA A 29 -1.60 -17.97 -0.65
N GLY A 30 -2.61 -17.54 -1.42
CA GLY A 30 -3.93 -18.15 -1.41
C GLY A 30 -4.82 -17.61 -0.28
N ASN A 31 -5.81 -18.43 0.08
CA ASN A 31 -6.82 -18.06 1.06
C ASN A 31 -6.40 -18.44 2.48
N ALA A 32 -6.93 -17.70 3.45
CA ALA A 32 -6.78 -18.00 4.86
C ALA A 32 -8.11 -17.76 5.58
N ASP A 33 -8.51 -18.72 6.40
CA ASP A 33 -9.60 -18.63 7.35
C ASP A 33 -9.05 -18.12 8.69
N LEU A 34 -9.51 -16.94 9.07
CA LEU A 34 -9.16 -16.25 10.31
C LEU A 34 -10.24 -16.36 11.39
N SER A 35 -11.25 -17.21 11.18
CA SER A 35 -12.41 -17.37 12.08
C SER A 35 -12.03 -17.69 13.53
N GLU A 36 -10.91 -18.40 13.74
CA GLU A 36 -10.43 -18.76 15.08
C GLU A 36 -9.63 -17.65 15.79
N PHE A 37 -9.25 -16.56 15.11
CA PHE A 37 -8.43 -15.47 15.67
C PHE A 37 -9.29 -14.38 16.34
N THR A 38 -10.05 -14.78 17.37
CA THR A 38 -11.08 -13.95 18.02
C THR A 38 -10.55 -12.74 18.81
N THR A 39 -9.25 -12.62 19.04
CA THR A 39 -8.64 -11.53 19.84
C THR A 39 -7.66 -10.66 19.05
N LEU A 40 -7.54 -10.88 17.75
CA LEU A 40 -6.47 -10.27 16.96
C LEU A 40 -6.60 -8.74 16.88
N GLN A 41 -5.53 -8.03 17.21
CA GLN A 41 -5.44 -6.57 17.17
C GLN A 41 -4.38 -6.07 16.20
N SER A 42 -3.33 -6.87 15.96
CA SER A 42 -2.29 -6.55 15.00
C SER A 42 -1.93 -7.76 14.16
N PHE A 43 -1.89 -7.58 12.85
CA PHE A 43 -1.56 -8.64 11.92
C PHE A 43 -0.43 -8.22 10.99
N ASN A 44 0.70 -8.93 11.07
CA ASN A 44 1.83 -8.79 10.17
C ASN A 44 1.87 -9.94 9.17
N VAL A 45 1.64 -9.63 7.90
CA VAL A 45 1.65 -10.58 6.77
C VAL A 45 2.61 -10.09 5.67
N ALA A 46 3.58 -9.26 6.04
CA ALA A 46 4.55 -8.68 5.11
C ALA A 46 5.41 -9.74 4.39
N ASN A 47 5.91 -9.41 3.19
CA ASN A 47 6.81 -10.24 2.39
C ASN A 47 6.24 -11.64 2.15
N ASN A 48 5.07 -11.69 1.52
CA ASN A 48 4.39 -12.90 1.08
C ASN A 48 3.86 -12.66 -0.36
N HIS A 49 2.91 -13.46 -0.81
CA HIS A 49 2.37 -13.43 -2.17
C HIS A 49 0.85 -13.26 -2.20
N PHE A 50 0.27 -12.53 -1.23
CA PHE A 50 -1.15 -12.22 -1.25
C PHE A 50 -1.48 -11.19 -2.34
N GLU A 51 -2.52 -11.46 -3.13
CA GLU A 51 -2.92 -10.63 -4.28
C GLU A 51 -4.11 -9.71 -3.97
N ASN A 52 -4.83 -9.97 -2.89
CA ASN A 52 -5.99 -9.23 -2.43
C ASN A 52 -6.10 -9.29 -0.89
N LEU A 53 -7.15 -8.71 -0.34
CA LEU A 53 -7.42 -8.67 1.11
C LEU A 53 -8.53 -9.65 1.54
N ASP A 54 -8.96 -10.56 0.67
CA ASP A 54 -10.15 -11.40 0.91
C ASP A 54 -9.96 -12.37 2.08
N PHE A 55 -8.71 -12.74 2.38
CA PHE A 55 -8.37 -13.53 3.56
C PHE A 55 -8.74 -12.85 4.89
N LEU A 56 -8.97 -11.53 4.89
CA LEU A 56 -9.45 -10.79 6.07
C LEU A 56 -10.96 -10.89 6.28
N ASN A 57 -11.71 -11.41 5.29
CA ASN A 57 -13.18 -11.44 5.35
C ASN A 57 -13.72 -12.33 6.48
N SER A 58 -13.01 -13.40 6.81
CA SER A 58 -13.36 -14.38 7.84
C SER A 58 -13.01 -13.94 9.27
N LEU A 59 -12.31 -12.82 9.46
CA LEU A 59 -11.96 -12.33 10.79
C LEU A 59 -13.24 -11.90 11.54
N PRO A 60 -13.58 -12.50 12.71
CA PRO A 60 -14.88 -12.29 13.35
C PRO A 60 -15.00 -10.95 14.09
N ASN A 61 -13.90 -10.46 14.68
CA ASN A 61 -13.87 -9.23 15.47
C ASN A 61 -13.05 -8.14 14.77
N LYS A 62 -13.49 -7.74 13.57
CA LYS A 62 -12.78 -6.76 12.73
C LYS A 62 -12.61 -5.39 13.39
N ASP A 63 -13.53 -5.03 14.29
CA ASP A 63 -13.47 -3.85 15.13
C ASP A 63 -12.28 -3.86 16.11
N LYS A 64 -11.67 -5.01 16.42
CA LYS A 64 -10.49 -5.07 17.29
C LYS A 64 -9.19 -4.82 16.55
N LEU A 65 -9.16 -4.98 15.22
CA LEU A 65 -7.93 -4.85 14.44
C LEU A 65 -7.51 -3.37 14.34
N GLN A 66 -6.33 -3.06 14.84
CA GLN A 66 -5.77 -1.71 14.90
C GLN A 66 -4.57 -1.52 13.97
N SER A 67 -3.88 -2.60 13.62
CA SER A 67 -2.67 -2.57 12.79
C SER A 67 -2.65 -3.71 11.78
N LEU A 68 -2.36 -3.38 10.53
CA LEU A 68 -2.25 -4.34 9.43
C LEU A 68 -1.03 -4.05 8.56
N ASN A 69 -0.06 -4.96 8.54
CA ASN A 69 1.14 -4.83 7.72
C ASN A 69 1.08 -5.81 6.53
N LEU A 70 0.87 -5.27 5.33
CA LEU A 70 0.78 -5.95 4.04
C LEU A 70 2.01 -5.64 3.15
N PHE A 71 3.07 -5.06 3.71
CA PHE A 71 4.26 -4.67 2.97
C PHE A 71 4.80 -5.80 2.09
N GLY A 72 5.18 -5.50 0.84
CA GLY A 72 5.87 -6.47 -0.01
C GLY A 72 5.03 -7.70 -0.38
N ASN A 73 3.77 -7.49 -0.73
CA ASN A 73 2.89 -8.52 -1.29
C ASN A 73 2.61 -8.21 -2.78
N GLN A 74 1.62 -8.88 -3.38
CA GLN A 74 1.23 -8.74 -4.78
C GLN A 74 -0.16 -8.08 -4.91
N ILE A 75 -0.56 -7.28 -3.92
CA ILE A 75 -1.88 -6.65 -3.88
C ILE A 75 -2.05 -5.67 -5.03
N GLN A 76 -3.04 -5.92 -5.89
CA GLN A 76 -3.23 -5.16 -7.13
C GLN A 76 -4.17 -3.96 -6.96
N GLU A 77 -5.14 -4.07 -6.03
CA GLU A 77 -6.14 -3.05 -5.79
C GLU A 77 -6.44 -2.91 -4.30
N ILE A 78 -6.74 -1.69 -3.87
CA ILE A 78 -7.25 -1.41 -2.53
C ILE A 78 -8.52 -0.56 -2.60
N ASP A 79 -9.53 -1.02 -1.87
CA ASP A 79 -10.76 -0.27 -1.61
C ASP A 79 -10.73 0.24 -0.17
N PHE A 80 -10.30 1.50 0.01
CA PHE A 80 -10.20 2.10 1.34
C PHE A 80 -11.56 2.30 2.01
N ALA A 81 -12.62 2.57 1.24
CA ALA A 81 -13.96 2.76 1.78
C ALA A 81 -14.47 1.46 2.40
N LYS A 82 -14.33 0.34 1.69
CA LYS A 82 -14.62 -0.98 2.24
C LYS A 82 -13.72 -1.31 3.42
N LEU A 83 -12.41 -1.10 3.30
CA LEU A 83 -11.45 -1.41 4.37
C LEU A 83 -11.79 -0.69 5.68
N PHE A 84 -12.03 0.62 5.66
CA PHE A 84 -12.34 1.36 6.89
C PHE A 84 -13.77 1.15 7.39
N THR A 85 -14.68 0.64 6.56
CA THR A 85 -16.02 0.22 6.99
C THR A 85 -15.95 -1.13 7.70
N ASP A 86 -15.24 -2.09 7.10
CA ASP A 86 -15.04 -3.43 7.68
C ASP A 86 -14.18 -3.36 8.97
N PHE A 87 -13.16 -2.49 9.01
CA PHE A 87 -12.20 -2.36 10.11
C PHE A 87 -12.20 -0.93 10.68
N PRO A 88 -13.25 -0.52 11.42
CA PRO A 88 -13.44 0.88 11.84
C PRO A 88 -12.31 1.41 12.72
N ASN A 89 -11.71 0.55 13.55
CA ASN A 89 -10.63 0.91 14.47
C ASN A 89 -9.22 0.72 13.89
N LEU A 90 -9.09 0.41 12.59
CA LEU A 90 -7.79 0.29 11.94
C LEU A 90 -7.10 1.65 11.93
N LYS A 91 -5.93 1.75 12.57
CA LYS A 91 -5.14 2.99 12.71
C LYS A 91 -3.89 2.94 11.84
N ARG A 92 -3.23 1.78 11.78
CA ARG A 92 -1.99 1.59 11.04
C ARG A 92 -2.19 0.62 9.89
N ILE A 93 -1.79 1.02 8.69
CA ILE A 93 -1.73 0.14 7.54
C ILE A 93 -0.46 0.41 6.72
N ASN A 94 0.21 -0.65 6.31
CA ASN A 94 1.31 -0.56 5.37
C ASN A 94 1.05 -1.47 4.17
N ILE A 95 0.84 -0.88 3.00
CA ILE A 95 0.72 -1.58 1.72
C ILE A 95 1.89 -1.28 0.78
N SER A 96 2.96 -0.70 1.30
CA SER A 96 4.13 -0.36 0.49
C SER A 96 4.71 -1.60 -0.19
N LYS A 97 5.37 -1.43 -1.34
CA LYS A 97 5.87 -2.52 -2.20
C LYS A 97 4.81 -3.51 -2.68
N ASN A 98 3.56 -3.05 -2.83
CA ASN A 98 2.52 -3.75 -3.60
C ASN A 98 2.25 -3.02 -4.92
N PRO A 99 1.87 -3.70 -6.01
CA PRO A 99 1.51 -3.06 -7.28
C PRO A 99 0.11 -2.39 -7.24
N ALA A 100 -0.31 -1.91 -6.07
CA ALA A 100 -1.68 -1.53 -5.81
C ALA A 100 -2.11 -0.25 -6.53
N SER A 101 -3.35 -0.22 -7.01
CA SER A 101 -4.10 0.99 -7.36
C SER A 101 -5.26 1.18 -6.39
N ALA A 102 -5.77 2.40 -6.22
CA ALA A 102 -6.95 2.63 -5.38
C ALA A 102 -8.22 2.64 -6.23
N LYS A 103 -9.28 1.98 -5.73
CA LYS A 103 -10.60 1.93 -6.37
C LYS A 103 -11.71 2.44 -5.46
N ASN A 104 -12.87 2.72 -6.04
CA ASN A 104 -14.09 3.12 -5.34
C ASN A 104 -13.90 4.34 -4.42
N LEU A 105 -12.98 5.26 -4.76
CA LEU A 105 -12.68 6.43 -3.94
C LEU A 105 -13.88 7.36 -3.77
N ASN A 106 -14.83 7.36 -4.71
CA ASN A 106 -16.10 8.06 -4.61
C ASN A 106 -17.02 7.55 -3.49
N ASN A 107 -16.75 6.36 -2.92
CA ASN A 107 -17.48 5.81 -1.78
C ASN A 107 -16.87 6.22 -0.43
N LEU A 108 -15.74 6.94 -0.42
CA LEU A 108 -15.15 7.45 0.82
C LEU A 108 -16.04 8.54 1.42
N THR A 109 -16.28 8.43 2.72
CA THR A 109 -16.77 9.58 3.49
C THR A 109 -15.67 10.64 3.62
N SER A 110 -16.03 11.89 3.89
CA SER A 110 -15.04 12.96 4.16
C SER A 110 -14.14 12.61 5.36
N GLU A 111 -14.68 11.91 6.36
CA GLU A 111 -13.91 11.44 7.51
C GLU A 111 -12.91 10.35 7.11
N GLN A 112 -13.32 9.35 6.32
CA GLN A 112 -12.42 8.30 5.83
C GLN A 112 -11.31 8.88 4.94
N PHE A 113 -11.64 9.82 4.05
CA PHE A 113 -10.64 10.50 3.24
C PHE A 113 -9.65 11.28 4.13
N SER A 114 -10.15 12.03 5.11
CA SER A 114 -9.30 12.75 6.08
C SER A 114 -8.39 11.81 6.86
N LYS A 115 -8.92 10.68 7.33
CA LYS A 115 -8.17 9.63 8.01
C LYS A 115 -7.03 9.09 7.15
N ILE A 116 -7.26 8.89 5.85
CA ILE A 116 -6.19 8.48 4.91
C ILE A 116 -5.08 9.52 4.89
N ILE A 117 -5.44 10.78 4.65
CA ILE A 117 -4.45 11.85 4.46
C ILE A 117 -3.65 12.13 5.73
N GLU A 118 -4.31 12.23 6.89
CA GLU A 118 -3.64 12.40 8.18
C GLU A 118 -2.81 11.17 8.56
N GLY A 119 -3.28 9.97 8.23
CA GLY A 119 -2.51 8.75 8.41
C GLY A 119 -1.23 8.73 7.56
N ILE A 120 -1.26 9.26 6.34
CA ILE A 120 -0.06 9.39 5.49
C ILE A 120 0.91 10.39 6.10
N LYS A 121 0.43 11.59 6.50
CA LYS A 121 1.23 12.63 7.16
C LYS A 121 1.94 12.09 8.40
N THR A 122 1.23 11.33 9.22
CA THR A 122 1.74 10.77 10.48
C THR A 122 2.46 9.43 10.31
N LYS A 123 2.64 8.94 9.06
CA LYS A 123 3.25 7.65 8.70
C LYS A 123 2.53 6.42 9.27
N GLN A 124 1.30 6.57 9.76
CA GLN A 124 0.45 5.45 10.16
C GLN A 124 -0.08 4.68 8.94
N ILE A 125 -0.25 5.38 7.81
CA ILE A 125 -0.69 4.82 6.53
C ILE A 125 0.46 4.96 5.54
N GLN A 126 1.04 3.83 5.14
CA GLN A 126 2.22 3.77 4.26
C GLN A 126 1.83 3.16 2.91
N LEU A 127 1.96 3.95 1.85
CA LEU A 127 1.43 3.66 0.51
C LEU A 127 2.50 3.71 -0.59
N ASN A 128 3.78 3.47 -0.27
CA ASN A 128 4.86 3.52 -1.27
C ASN A 128 4.80 2.27 -2.17
N CYS A 129 3.85 2.25 -3.08
CA CYS A 129 3.54 1.16 -4.00
C CYS A 129 4.42 1.24 -5.25
N TRP A 130 5.29 0.25 -5.45
CA TRP A 130 6.06 0.11 -6.70
C TRP A 130 5.13 -0.11 -7.90
N LYS A 131 5.27 0.68 -8.97
CA LYS A 131 4.39 0.62 -10.16
C LYS A 131 2.88 0.80 -9.86
N GLY A 132 2.51 1.06 -8.62
CA GLY A 132 1.14 1.27 -8.17
C GLY A 132 0.77 2.74 -8.28
N THR A 133 -0.53 3.03 -8.25
CA THR A 133 -1.05 4.38 -8.49
C THR A 133 -1.78 4.98 -7.29
N VAL A 134 -1.82 4.30 -6.13
CA VAL A 134 -2.62 4.71 -4.96
C VAL A 134 -2.52 6.20 -4.64
N LEU A 135 -1.30 6.74 -4.54
CA LEU A 135 -1.10 8.14 -4.21
C LEU A 135 -1.63 9.10 -5.30
N MET A 136 -1.45 8.73 -6.57
CA MET A 136 -1.98 9.49 -7.71
C MET A 136 -3.51 9.37 -7.80
N ASP A 137 -4.07 8.19 -7.54
CA ASP A 137 -5.52 7.98 -7.49
C ASP A 137 -6.16 8.87 -6.42
N LEU A 138 -5.56 8.95 -5.22
CA LEU A 138 -5.98 9.85 -4.15
C LEU A 138 -5.87 11.33 -4.57
N LEU A 139 -4.80 11.72 -5.27
CA LEU A 139 -4.65 13.09 -5.77
C LEU A 139 -5.71 13.46 -6.81
N VAL A 140 -6.00 12.56 -7.76
CA VAL A 140 -7.05 12.77 -8.77
C VAL A 140 -8.40 12.91 -8.07
N HIS A 141 -8.70 12.04 -7.11
CA HIS A 141 -9.93 12.13 -6.33
C HIS A 141 -10.04 13.48 -5.58
N ALA A 142 -8.96 13.94 -4.94
CA ALA A 142 -8.93 15.23 -4.26
C ALA A 142 -9.21 16.40 -5.21
N LYS A 143 -8.64 16.38 -6.42
CA LYS A 143 -8.91 17.39 -7.47
C LYS A 143 -10.37 17.37 -7.92
N GLU A 144 -10.95 16.19 -8.10
CA GLU A 144 -12.37 16.05 -8.45
C GLU A 144 -13.29 16.61 -7.36
N LEU A 145 -12.99 16.35 -6.08
CA LEU A 145 -13.75 16.93 -4.97
C LEU A 145 -13.71 18.45 -4.99
N VAL A 146 -12.52 19.05 -5.15
CA VAL A 146 -12.36 20.52 -5.26
C VAL A 146 -13.12 21.06 -6.49
N GLY A 147 -13.00 20.40 -7.64
CA GLY A 147 -13.64 20.82 -8.89
C GLY A 147 -15.16 20.77 -8.87
N ARG A 148 -15.76 19.89 -8.05
CA ARG A 148 -17.22 19.80 -7.84
C ARG A 148 -17.76 20.88 -6.89
N GLY A 149 -16.94 21.85 -6.47
CA GLY A 149 -17.34 22.89 -5.54
C GLY A 149 -17.34 22.45 -4.08
N ASN A 150 -16.72 21.31 -3.74
CA ASN A 150 -16.48 20.93 -2.35
C ASN A 150 -15.29 21.76 -1.83
N THR A 151 -15.55 23.04 -1.55
CA THR A 151 -14.56 24.10 -1.31
C THR A 151 -14.16 24.24 0.16
N ASN A 152 -14.42 23.22 0.99
CA ASN A 152 -13.94 23.29 2.37
C ASN A 152 -12.40 23.37 2.39
N GLN A 153 -11.88 24.22 3.28
CA GLN A 153 -10.44 24.50 3.40
C GLN A 153 -9.63 23.21 3.63
N GLN A 154 -10.23 22.22 4.28
CA GLN A 154 -9.61 20.93 4.56
C GLN A 154 -9.35 20.10 3.28
N THR A 155 -10.31 20.06 2.35
CA THR A 155 -10.18 19.31 1.08
C THR A 155 -9.12 19.94 0.19
N GLN A 156 -9.04 21.29 0.17
CA GLN A 156 -7.95 22.01 -0.50
C GLN A 156 -6.61 21.69 0.14
N ALA A 157 -6.51 21.71 1.47
CA ALA A 157 -5.27 21.36 2.18
C ALA A 157 -4.84 19.91 1.92
N HIS A 158 -5.77 18.95 1.88
CA HIS A 158 -5.47 17.57 1.51
C HIS A 158 -4.96 17.45 0.07
N MET A 159 -5.59 18.17 -0.86
CA MET A 159 -5.18 18.20 -2.26
C MET A 159 -3.78 18.79 -2.43
N SER A 160 -3.47 19.92 -1.78
CA SER A 160 -2.13 20.53 -1.78
C SER A 160 -1.09 19.60 -1.17
N TYR A 161 -1.40 18.95 -0.04
CA TYR A 161 -0.49 17.98 0.57
C TYR A 161 -0.18 16.80 -0.36
N LEU A 162 -1.21 16.22 -1.00
CA LEU A 162 -1.04 15.14 -1.98
C LEU A 162 -0.20 15.60 -3.18
N GLN A 163 -0.38 16.82 -3.67
CA GLN A 163 0.44 17.38 -4.76
C GLN A 163 1.91 17.48 -4.36
N GLU A 164 2.19 17.92 -3.14
CA GLU A 164 3.55 18.02 -2.61
C GLU A 164 4.24 16.64 -2.60
N ILE A 165 3.61 15.64 -1.98
CA ILE A 165 4.23 14.32 -1.82
C ILE A 165 4.30 13.50 -3.12
N VAL A 166 3.42 13.76 -4.10
CA VAL A 166 3.55 13.19 -5.46
C VAL A 166 4.73 13.80 -6.22
N SER A 167 5.03 15.08 -5.97
CA SER A 167 6.09 15.80 -6.66
C SER A 167 7.49 15.49 -6.12
N GLN A 168 7.59 14.90 -4.92
CA GLN A 168 8.86 14.50 -4.33
C GLN A 168 9.42 13.25 -5.04
N PRO A 169 10.74 13.20 -5.33
CA PRO A 169 11.37 12.00 -5.87
C PRO A 169 11.14 10.81 -4.92
N GLN A 170 10.45 9.77 -5.40
CA GLN A 170 10.32 8.55 -4.62
C GLN A 170 11.71 7.90 -4.48
N LYS A 171 12.23 7.83 -3.26
CA LYS A 171 13.46 7.10 -2.96
C LYS A 171 13.22 5.60 -3.15
N THR A 172 13.54 5.08 -4.32
CA THR A 172 13.66 3.63 -4.54
C THR A 172 15.01 3.16 -3.98
N GLU A 173 14.99 2.47 -2.84
CA GLU A 173 16.11 1.64 -2.42
C GLU A 173 16.21 0.44 -3.38
N VAL A 174 17.12 0.52 -4.34
CA VAL A 174 17.59 -0.64 -5.08
C VAL A 174 18.59 -1.37 -4.18
N LYS A 175 18.21 -2.51 -3.60
CA LYS A 175 19.20 -3.46 -3.09
C LYS A 175 19.85 -4.12 -4.31
N GLU A 176 21.10 -3.76 -4.59
CA GLU A 176 21.95 -4.55 -5.46
C GLU A 176 22.02 -5.99 -4.92
N LYS A 177 21.83 -6.96 -5.81
CA LYS A 177 22.17 -8.35 -5.53
C LYS A 177 23.69 -8.43 -5.45
N THR A 178 24.23 -8.59 -4.24
CA THR A 178 25.60 -9.09 -4.06
C THR A 178 25.63 -10.56 -4.46
N THR A 179 26.30 -10.84 -5.57
CA THR A 179 26.81 -12.18 -5.89
C THR A 179 28.01 -12.44 -4.98
N ASP A 180 28.01 -13.56 -4.28
CA ASP A 180 29.15 -14.05 -3.50
C ASP A 180 30.41 -14.18 -4.38
N ASN A 181 31.55 -13.68 -3.89
CA ASN A 181 32.83 -14.37 -3.96
C ASN A 181 33.87 -13.74 -3.03
N ASN A 182 34.63 -14.61 -2.38
CA ASN A 182 35.56 -14.35 -1.28
C ASN A 182 36.83 -13.57 -1.67
N GLN A 183 37.34 -12.87 -0.65
CA GLN A 183 38.75 -12.68 -0.24
C GLN A 183 39.53 -11.37 -0.57
N ILE A 184 39.94 -10.74 0.55
CA ILE A 184 41.14 -9.93 0.86
C ILE A 184 41.02 -8.38 0.78
N SER A 185 41.14 -7.75 1.95
CA SER A 185 41.25 -6.28 2.23
C SER A 185 42.69 -5.75 2.06
N PRO A 186 43.04 -4.45 2.30
CA PRO A 186 42.22 -3.28 2.67
C PRO A 186 42.55 -1.93 1.95
N LYS A 187 41.67 -0.94 2.18
CA LYS A 187 41.92 0.52 2.22
C LYS A 187 42.12 1.28 0.89
N ASN A 188 41.07 1.99 0.43
CA ASN A 188 41.13 3.43 0.21
C ASN A 188 39.77 4.05 -0.18
N SER A 189 39.64 5.31 0.22
CA SER A 189 38.53 6.26 0.04
C SER A 189 37.98 6.33 -1.38
N HIS A 190 36.66 6.20 -1.56
CA HIS A 190 35.96 6.71 -2.74
C HIS A 190 34.61 7.32 -2.38
N VAL A 191 34.62 8.66 -2.39
CA VAL A 191 33.58 9.60 -2.85
C VAL A 191 32.22 8.99 -3.19
N ASN A 192 31.19 9.36 -2.42
CA ASN A 192 29.80 9.18 -2.82
C ASN A 192 29.52 10.04 -4.06
N THR A 193 29.58 9.45 -5.25
CA THR A 193 29.12 10.08 -6.48
C THR A 193 27.59 10.11 -6.47
N TYR A 194 27.03 11.17 -5.91
CA TYR A 194 25.64 11.53 -6.15
C TYR A 194 25.53 12.05 -7.59
N LEU A 195 25.03 11.21 -8.49
CA LEU A 195 24.63 11.68 -9.82
C LEU A 195 23.31 12.47 -9.66
N LEU A 196 23.44 13.73 -9.25
CA LEU A 196 22.42 14.75 -9.46
C LEU A 196 22.33 14.98 -10.97
N VAL A 197 21.44 14.25 -11.65
CA VAL A 197 20.96 14.71 -12.97
C VAL A 197 20.05 15.91 -12.70
N GLY A 198 20.68 17.07 -12.59
CA GLY A 198 20.01 18.36 -12.67
C GLY A 198 19.45 18.54 -14.08
N GLY A 199 18.13 18.65 -14.19
CA GLY A 199 17.44 18.95 -15.43
C GLY A 199 15.97 19.27 -15.18
N LEU A 200 15.65 20.57 -15.11
CA LEU A 200 14.34 21.20 -15.41
C LEU A 200 13.08 20.36 -15.10
N ILE A 201 12.67 20.31 -13.83
CA ILE A 201 11.38 19.71 -13.44
C ILE A 201 10.28 20.78 -13.42
N LEU A 202 9.95 21.32 -14.59
CA LEU A 202 8.62 21.94 -14.82
C LEU A 202 7.77 21.08 -15.76
N PHE A 203 8.35 20.08 -16.43
CA PHE A 203 7.64 19.12 -17.29
C PHE A 203 7.15 17.85 -16.58
N GLY A 204 7.57 17.61 -15.33
CA GLY A 204 7.31 16.35 -14.62
C GLY A 204 5.83 16.06 -14.36
N LEU A 205 5.03 17.07 -14.00
CA LEU A 205 3.62 16.84 -13.63
C LEU A 205 2.73 16.48 -14.83
N ALA A 206 2.95 17.12 -15.98
CA ALA A 206 2.18 16.83 -17.19
C ALA A 206 2.51 15.43 -17.74
N VAL A 207 3.80 15.07 -17.77
CA VAL A 207 4.25 13.74 -18.23
C VAL A 207 3.79 12.63 -17.30
N LEU A 208 3.86 12.83 -15.97
CA LEU A 208 3.31 11.87 -14.99
C LEU A 208 1.80 11.72 -15.13
N GLY A 209 1.07 12.83 -15.37
CA GLY A 209 -0.37 12.82 -15.62
C GLY A 209 -0.76 12.03 -16.88
N ILE A 210 -0.02 12.23 -17.99
CA ILE A 210 -0.24 11.50 -19.25
C ILE A 210 0.10 10.02 -19.09
N GLY A 211 1.24 9.69 -18.47
CA GLY A 211 1.65 8.31 -18.22
C GLY A 211 0.67 7.55 -17.33
N TYR A 212 0.17 8.19 -16.27
CA TYR A 212 -0.89 7.66 -15.41
C TYR A 212 -2.17 7.37 -16.20
N TRP A 213 -2.66 8.34 -16.99
CA TRP A 213 -3.89 8.17 -17.78
C TRP A 213 -3.78 7.07 -18.85
N LEU A 214 -2.63 6.97 -19.53
CA LEU A 214 -2.37 5.92 -20.51
C LEU A 214 -2.26 4.53 -19.86
N GLY A 215 -1.64 4.43 -18.68
CA GLY A 215 -1.54 3.19 -17.91
C GLY A 215 -2.90 2.69 -17.43
N LYS A 216 -3.72 3.56 -16.83
CA LYS A 216 -5.04 3.21 -16.31
C LYS A 216 -6.00 2.74 -17.40
N ARG A 217 -5.96 3.38 -18.58
CA ARG A 217 -6.79 3.00 -19.74
C ARG A 217 -6.49 1.59 -20.24
N LYS A 218 -5.21 1.18 -20.27
CA LYS A 218 -4.81 -0.19 -20.68
C LYS A 218 -5.30 -1.27 -19.72
N ASN A 219 -5.30 -1.02 -18.42
CA ASN A 219 -5.76 -1.98 -17.41
C ASN A 219 -7.29 -2.16 -17.46
N ALA A 220 -8.05 -1.07 -17.67
CA ALA A 220 -9.49 -1.14 -17.89
C ALA A 220 -9.85 -2.01 -19.12
N THR A 221 -9.09 -1.89 -20.22
CA THR A 221 -9.31 -2.71 -21.43
C THR A 221 -9.00 -4.19 -21.20
N LYS A 222 -7.96 -4.53 -20.42
CA LYS A 222 -7.63 -5.93 -20.09
C LYS A 222 -8.71 -6.62 -19.26
N ASN A 223 -9.28 -5.94 -18.27
CA ASN A 223 -10.34 -6.49 -17.43
C ASN A 223 -11.68 -6.64 -18.19
N PHE A 224 -11.90 -5.83 -19.23
CA PHE A 224 -13.08 -5.95 -20.11
C PHE A 224 -12.99 -7.13 -21.10
N LEU A 225 -11.77 -7.50 -21.52
CA LEU A 225 -11.53 -8.60 -22.47
C LEU A 225 -11.40 -9.98 -21.79
N ALA A 226 -11.38 -10.03 -20.45
CA ALA A 226 -11.22 -11.26 -19.66
C ALA A 226 -12.53 -11.75 -19.01
N LYS A 227 -13.70 -11.25 -19.46
CA LYS A 227 -15.01 -11.59 -18.94
C LYS A 227 -15.91 -12.22 -20.00
#